data_AF-A0A3N5RT61-F1
#
_entry.id   AF-A0A3N5RT61-F1
#
_cell.length_a   1.000
_cell.length_b   1.000
_cell.length_c   1.000
_cell.angle_alpha   90.00
_cell.angle_beta   90.00
_cell.angle_gamma   90.00
#
_symmetry.space_group_name_H-M   'P 1'
#
loop_
_entity.id
_entity.type
_entity.pdbx_description
1 polymer ?
#
loop_
_entity_poly.entity_id
_entity_poly.type
_entity_poly.pdbx_seq_one_letter_code
_entity_poly.pdbx_strand_id
1 'polypeptide(L)'
;MLASEIMDEAAALMNDSQKFTWGYTELLPYLQRAHATMELHFFLNGVRELKEISTFIAIPAGSKTIPPPTDFVQPISIEERMFGSSDSYVRVTEAEWGEDLDSDGVQFWVFREGELNINPPRGDREVRLRYRKSLITITSENSNISVMLSKPYLSAKTAANASAFGASNAERAAILNAEANDCLTMLINSEIRNQQGIKFRRRAYGSRRRMGRL
;
A
#
# COMPACT_ATOMS: atom_id res chain seq x y z
N MET A 1 -15.29 -7.12 4.10
CA MET A 1 -15.96 -8.12 3.23
C MET A 1 -15.19 -9.41 3.39
N LEU A 2 -15.85 -10.56 3.57
CA LEU A 2 -15.13 -11.81 3.77
C LEU A 2 -14.69 -12.44 2.45
N ALA A 3 -13.59 -13.20 2.50
CA ALA A 3 -13.12 -13.98 1.36
C ALA A 3 -14.14 -15.03 0.89
N SER A 4 -14.93 -15.60 1.81
CA SER A 4 -16.05 -16.50 1.50
C SER A 4 -17.03 -15.87 0.51
N GLU A 5 -17.41 -14.60 0.70
CA GLU A 5 -18.36 -13.90 -0.18
C GLU A 5 -17.84 -13.76 -1.62
N ILE A 6 -16.52 -13.68 -1.80
CA ILE A 6 -15.88 -13.62 -3.11
C ILE A 6 -15.84 -15.00 -3.75
N MET A 7 -15.48 -16.02 -2.96
CA MET A 7 -15.43 -17.40 -3.44
C MET A 7 -16.83 -17.94 -3.78
N ASP A 8 -17.86 -17.54 -3.04
CA ASP A 8 -19.26 -17.84 -3.34
C ASP A 8 -19.68 -17.32 -4.72
N GLU A 9 -19.36 -16.06 -5.00
CA GLU A 9 -19.64 -15.45 -6.30
C GLU A 9 -18.78 -16.06 -7.40
N ALA A 10 -17.50 -16.34 -7.14
CA ALA A 10 -16.61 -17.01 -8.09
C ALA A 10 -17.12 -18.41 -8.47
N ALA A 11 -17.60 -19.19 -7.50
CA ALA A 11 -18.18 -20.50 -7.74
C ALA A 11 -19.48 -20.39 -8.56
N ALA A 12 -20.34 -19.41 -8.25
CA ALA A 12 -21.54 -19.14 -9.03
C ALA A 12 -21.23 -18.76 -10.49
N LEU A 13 -20.18 -17.96 -10.74
CA LEU A 13 -19.69 -17.63 -12.09
C LEU A 13 -19.19 -18.86 -12.86
N MET A 14 -18.89 -19.96 -12.19
CA MET A 14 -18.51 -21.23 -12.82
C MET A 14 -19.65 -22.25 -12.87
N ASN A 15 -20.90 -21.81 -12.62
CA ASN A 15 -22.10 -22.64 -12.51
C ASN A 15 -22.04 -23.68 -11.37
N ASP A 16 -21.27 -23.42 -10.32
CA ASP A 16 -21.15 -24.29 -9.14
C ASP A 16 -21.56 -23.55 -7.86
N SER A 17 -22.77 -23.01 -7.83
CA SER A 17 -23.26 -22.24 -6.67
C SER A 17 -23.37 -23.05 -5.39
N GLN A 18 -23.46 -24.38 -5.49
CA GLN A 18 -23.47 -25.31 -4.35
C GLN A 18 -22.05 -25.69 -3.88
N LYS A 19 -21.01 -25.30 -4.64
CA LYS A 19 -19.59 -25.55 -4.35
C LYS A 19 -19.26 -27.04 -4.20
N PHE A 20 -19.85 -27.87 -5.07
CA PHE A 20 -19.55 -29.30 -5.08
C PHE A 20 -18.17 -29.61 -5.67
N THR A 21 -17.72 -28.79 -6.61
CA THR A 21 -16.42 -28.93 -7.29
C THR A 21 -15.44 -27.84 -6.85
N TRP A 22 -15.94 -26.62 -6.65
CA TRP A 22 -15.19 -25.42 -6.33
C TRP A 22 -15.48 -24.97 -4.91
N GLY A 23 -15.04 -25.77 -3.94
CA GLY A 23 -15.06 -25.42 -2.53
C GLY A 23 -14.08 -24.29 -2.20
N TYR A 24 -14.13 -23.82 -0.95
CA TYR A 24 -13.24 -22.75 -0.50
C TYR A 24 -11.78 -23.15 -0.52
N THR A 25 -11.47 -24.42 -0.19
CA THR A 25 -10.11 -24.95 -0.22
C THR A 25 -9.52 -24.90 -1.63
N GLU A 26 -10.33 -25.24 -2.63
CA GLU A 26 -9.96 -25.28 -4.05
C GLU A 26 -9.84 -23.86 -4.63
N LEU A 27 -10.71 -22.93 -4.20
CA LEU A 27 -10.74 -21.55 -4.69
C LEU A 27 -9.70 -20.63 -4.04
N LEU A 28 -9.29 -20.92 -2.80
CA LEU A 28 -8.35 -20.09 -2.03
C LEU A 28 -7.06 -19.74 -2.78
N PRO A 29 -6.31 -20.68 -3.40
CA PRO A 29 -5.08 -20.33 -4.12
C PRO A 29 -5.33 -19.40 -5.32
N TYR A 30 -6.50 -19.54 -5.98
CA TYR A 30 -6.86 -18.69 -7.11
C TYR A 30 -7.25 -17.28 -6.66
N LEU A 31 -7.92 -17.17 -5.51
CA LEU A 31 -8.22 -15.89 -4.87
C LEU A 31 -6.94 -15.19 -4.40
N GLN A 32 -6.01 -15.91 -3.77
CA GLN A 32 -4.70 -15.36 -3.39
C GLN A 32 -3.96 -14.78 -4.60
N ARG A 33 -3.95 -15.51 -5.73
CA ARG A 33 -3.35 -15.03 -6.98
C ARG A 33 -4.06 -13.80 -7.55
N ALA A 34 -5.39 -13.78 -7.55
CA ALA A 34 -6.17 -12.63 -7.99
C ALA A 34 -5.90 -11.39 -7.13
N HIS A 35 -5.81 -11.58 -5.81
CA HIS A 35 -5.50 -10.55 -4.83
C HIS A 35 -4.08 -9.98 -5.03
N ALA A 36 -3.07 -10.83 -5.16
CA ALA A 36 -1.70 -10.39 -5.44
C ALA A 36 -1.59 -9.62 -6.77
N THR A 37 -2.36 -10.04 -7.78
CA THR A 37 -2.42 -9.31 -9.06
C THR A 37 -3.03 -7.92 -8.88
N MET A 38 -4.12 -7.80 -8.09
CA MET A 38 -4.74 -6.52 -7.76
C MET A 38 -3.75 -5.58 -7.05
N GLU A 39 -3.05 -6.10 -6.06
CA GLU A 39 -2.07 -5.37 -5.26
C GLU A 39 -0.96 -4.80 -6.14
N LEU A 40 -0.45 -5.59 -7.09
CA LEU A 40 0.53 -5.13 -8.07
C LEU A 40 -0.01 -3.97 -8.91
N HIS A 41 -1.23 -4.08 -9.43
CA HIS A 41 -1.85 -2.99 -10.20
C HIS A 41 -2.06 -1.74 -9.34
N PHE A 42 -2.46 -1.89 -8.08
CA PHE A 42 -2.61 -0.77 -7.15
C PHE A 42 -1.28 -0.09 -6.85
N PHE A 43 -0.23 -0.87 -6.68
CA PHE A 43 1.12 -0.37 -6.43
C PHE A 43 1.64 0.43 -7.62
N LEU A 44 1.48 -0.08 -8.85
CA LEU A 44 1.89 0.59 -10.08
C LEU A 44 1.12 1.90 -10.33
N ASN A 45 -0.16 1.95 -9.96
CA ASN A 45 -1.01 3.13 -10.16
C ASN A 45 -1.01 4.09 -8.96
N GLY A 46 -0.26 3.80 -7.88
CA GLY A 46 -0.17 4.67 -6.72
C GLY A 46 -1.51 4.90 -6.01
N VAL A 47 -2.34 3.85 -5.97
CA VAL A 47 -3.67 3.84 -5.34
C VAL A 47 -3.59 4.19 -3.84
N ARG A 48 -4.63 4.82 -3.28
CA ARG A 48 -4.58 5.42 -1.94
C ARG A 48 -4.68 4.37 -0.84
N GLU A 49 -5.36 3.27 -1.08
CA GLU A 49 -5.57 2.16 -0.14
C GLU A 49 -4.25 1.53 0.31
N LEU A 50 -3.20 1.62 -0.52
CA LEU A 50 -1.86 1.20 -0.16
C LEU A 50 -1.09 2.27 0.62
N LYS A 51 -1.60 3.48 0.83
CA LYS A 51 -0.89 4.56 1.53
C LYS A 51 -1.36 4.66 2.97
N GLU A 52 -0.43 4.53 3.90
CA GLU A 52 -0.69 4.56 5.33
C GLU A 52 0.22 5.59 6.02
N ILE A 53 -0.20 6.07 7.20
CA ILE A 53 0.63 6.88 8.08
C ILE A 53 0.80 6.11 9.39
N SER A 54 2.04 5.86 9.78
CA SER A 54 2.33 5.15 11.02
C SER A 54 1.88 5.96 12.24
N THR A 55 1.69 5.27 13.37
CA THR A 55 1.78 5.93 14.68
C THR A 55 3.17 6.52 14.87
N PHE A 56 3.36 7.30 15.94
CA PHE A 56 4.71 7.77 16.24
C PHE A 56 5.62 6.58 16.56
N ILE A 57 6.84 6.63 16.05
CA ILE A 57 7.91 5.67 16.27
C ILE A 57 8.96 6.40 17.09
N ALA A 58 9.30 5.87 18.26
CA ALA A 58 10.34 6.42 19.10
C ALA A 58 11.72 6.06 18.52
N ILE A 59 12.56 7.06 18.30
CA ILE A 59 13.92 6.92 17.78
C ILE A 59 14.87 7.44 18.87
N PRO A 60 15.57 6.54 19.59
CA PRO A 60 16.58 6.95 20.54
C PRO A 60 17.72 7.73 19.89
N ALA A 61 18.35 8.63 20.64
CA ALA A 61 19.57 9.30 20.23
C ALA A 61 20.63 8.30 19.71
N GLY A 62 21.29 8.65 18.61
CA GLY A 62 22.32 7.82 17.96
C GLY A 62 21.79 6.69 17.06
N SER A 63 20.48 6.48 16.98
CA SER A 63 19.89 5.44 16.12
C SER A 63 20.09 5.76 14.64
N LYS A 64 20.53 4.78 13.87
CA LYS A 64 20.77 4.92 12.41
C LYS A 64 19.66 4.34 11.54
N THR A 65 18.69 3.66 12.14
CA THR A 65 17.60 3.01 11.42
C THR A 65 16.26 3.30 12.08
N ILE A 66 15.22 3.34 11.27
CA ILE A 66 13.82 3.38 11.74
C ILE A 66 13.25 1.98 11.60
N PRO A 67 12.72 1.37 12.68
CA PRO A 67 12.04 0.08 12.56
C PRO A 67 10.75 0.26 11.75
N PRO A 68 10.61 -0.42 10.59
CA PRO A 68 9.42 -0.26 9.77
C PRO A 68 8.21 -0.98 10.41
N PRO A 69 6.98 -0.49 10.15
CA PRO A 69 5.76 -1.25 10.43
C PRO A 69 5.75 -2.61 9.74
N THR A 70 4.99 -3.58 10.27
CA THR A 70 4.97 -4.97 9.76
C THR A 70 4.44 -5.10 8.33
N ASP A 71 3.59 -4.17 7.91
CA ASP A 71 2.99 -4.12 6.57
C ASP A 71 3.76 -3.20 5.62
N PHE A 72 4.93 -2.70 6.01
CA PHE A 72 5.71 -1.74 5.24
C PHE A 72 6.31 -2.34 3.95
N VAL A 73 6.13 -1.63 2.83
CA VAL A 73 6.72 -1.99 1.53
C VAL A 73 7.70 -0.93 1.06
N GLN A 74 7.31 0.35 1.09
CA GLN A 74 8.14 1.43 0.57
C GLN A 74 7.83 2.75 1.29
N PRO A 75 8.84 3.58 1.63
CA PRO A 75 8.57 4.88 2.23
C PRO A 75 8.08 5.91 1.21
N ILE A 76 7.29 6.87 1.69
CA ILE A 76 6.79 8.02 0.90
C ILE A 76 7.34 9.33 1.48
N SER A 77 7.29 9.48 2.80
CA SER A 77 7.87 10.65 3.48
C SER A 77 8.05 10.36 4.96
N ILE A 78 9.06 10.98 5.55
CA ILE A 78 9.32 10.93 6.99
C ILE A 78 9.09 12.33 7.56
N GLU A 79 8.42 12.39 8.70
CA GLU A 79 8.24 13.61 9.48
C GLU A 79 8.71 13.33 10.92
N GLU A 80 9.40 14.28 11.54
CA GLU A 80 9.98 14.14 12.88
C GLU A 80 9.53 15.25 13.82
N ARG A 81 9.67 15.00 15.13
CA ARG A 81 9.65 16.01 16.19
C ARG A 81 10.49 15.55 17.38
N MET A 82 10.69 16.42 18.34
CA MET A 82 11.31 16.05 19.62
C MET A 82 10.41 15.10 20.41
N PHE A 83 10.99 14.09 21.06
CA PHE A 83 10.26 13.13 21.87
C PHE A 83 9.47 13.81 23.01
N GLY A 84 8.19 13.45 23.18
CA GLY A 84 7.32 14.04 24.19
C GLY A 84 6.86 15.49 23.90
N SER A 85 7.28 16.10 22.79
CA SER A 85 6.83 17.44 22.43
C SER A 85 5.41 17.45 21.85
N SER A 86 4.68 18.56 22.07
CA SER A 86 3.40 18.87 21.42
C SER A 86 3.58 19.62 20.09
N ASP A 87 4.82 19.89 19.69
CA ASP A 87 5.14 20.58 18.43
C ASP A 87 4.63 19.82 17.21
N SER A 88 4.46 20.58 16.13
CA SER A 88 4.11 20.04 14.82
C SER A 88 5.28 19.24 14.24
N TYR A 89 4.96 18.14 13.56
CA TYR A 89 5.95 17.35 12.86
C TYR A 89 6.57 18.14 11.70
N VAL A 90 7.89 18.05 11.58
CA VAL A 90 8.69 18.67 10.53
C VAL A 90 9.13 17.59 9.54
N ARG A 91 8.99 17.87 8.24
CA ARG A 91 9.35 16.91 7.20
C ARG A 91 10.88 16.76 7.11
N VAL A 92 11.34 15.51 7.10
CA VAL A 92 12.73 15.12 6.90
C VAL A 92 13.01 15.00 5.40
N THR A 93 14.22 15.37 4.97
CA THR A 93 14.61 15.38 3.55
C THR A 93 15.06 13.98 3.11
N GLU A 94 14.64 13.53 1.93
CA GLU A 94 15.22 12.32 1.34
C GLU A 94 16.55 12.67 0.67
N ALA A 95 17.61 11.91 0.91
CA ALA A 95 18.94 12.17 0.37
C ALA A 95 19.65 10.88 -0.07
N GLU A 96 20.79 11.02 -0.72
CA GLU A 96 21.75 9.92 -0.88
C GLU A 96 22.56 9.74 0.41
N TRP A 97 22.99 8.51 0.69
CA TRP A 97 23.75 8.24 1.91
C TRP A 97 25.14 8.90 1.86
N GLY A 98 25.43 9.72 2.85
CA GLY A 98 26.71 10.42 3.02
C GLY A 98 27.33 10.16 4.38
N GLU A 99 28.20 11.09 4.81
CA GLU A 99 28.75 11.09 6.16
C GLU A 99 27.66 11.44 7.19
N ASP A 100 27.78 10.88 8.40
CA ASP A 100 26.89 11.24 9.50
C ASP A 100 27.07 12.72 9.84
N LEU A 101 25.98 13.46 9.78
CA LEU A 101 25.95 14.86 10.17
C LEU A 101 25.71 14.96 11.68
N ASP A 102 26.49 15.83 12.29
CA ASP A 102 26.33 16.18 13.67
C ASP A 102 25.09 17.08 13.85
N SER A 103 23.92 16.47 14.09
CA SER A 103 22.64 17.16 14.13
C SER A 103 21.80 16.78 15.33
N ASP A 104 20.98 17.73 15.78
CA ASP A 104 20.03 17.50 16.86
C ASP A 104 18.89 16.55 16.42
N GLY A 105 18.50 16.59 15.14
CA GLY A 105 17.42 15.79 14.55
C GLY A 105 17.89 14.88 13.42
N VAL A 106 16.93 14.18 12.80
CA VAL A 106 17.18 13.23 11.73
C VAL A 106 17.66 13.92 10.45
N GLN A 107 17.24 15.14 10.12
CA GLN A 107 17.66 15.90 8.92
C GLN A 107 17.39 15.23 7.55
N PHE A 108 18.02 14.07 7.29
CA PHE A 108 17.87 13.27 6.10
C PHE A 108 17.60 11.78 6.38
N TRP A 109 16.97 11.12 5.41
CA TRP A 109 16.72 9.68 5.41
C TRP A 109 17.01 9.08 4.04
N VAL A 110 17.31 7.78 4.03
CA VAL A 110 17.65 6.99 2.85
C VAL A 110 16.97 5.63 2.94
N PHE A 111 16.38 5.17 1.84
CA PHE A 111 15.86 3.81 1.74
C PHE A 111 16.76 2.95 0.85
N ARG A 112 17.40 1.94 1.45
CA ARG A 112 18.28 1.01 0.74
C ARG A 112 18.13 -0.39 1.33
N GLU A 113 18.19 -1.40 0.48
CA GLU A 113 18.19 -2.82 0.90
C GLU A 113 16.99 -3.21 1.79
N GLY A 114 15.86 -2.53 1.64
CA GLY A 114 14.66 -2.76 2.45
C GLY A 114 14.66 -2.06 3.81
N GLU A 115 15.70 -1.27 4.13
CA GLU A 115 15.85 -0.59 5.40
C GLU A 115 15.76 0.94 5.28
N LEU A 116 15.09 1.55 6.26
CA LEU A 116 15.04 2.99 6.45
C LEU A 116 16.24 3.44 7.29
N ASN A 117 17.25 3.96 6.59
CA ASN A 117 18.45 4.51 7.20
C ASN A 117 18.24 6.02 7.45
N ILE A 118 18.73 6.51 8.57
CA ILE A 118 18.60 7.90 9.00
C ILE A 118 19.93 8.45 9.49
N ASN A 119 20.11 9.77 9.40
CA ASN A 119 21.17 10.43 10.15
C ASN A 119 20.92 10.24 11.65
N PRO A 120 21.92 9.82 12.44
CA PRO A 120 21.74 9.66 13.88
C PRO A 120 21.44 11.00 14.56
N PRO A 121 20.27 11.15 15.23
CA PRO A 121 19.96 12.37 15.97
C PRO A 121 20.72 12.39 17.30
N ARG A 122 21.11 13.57 17.80
CA ARG A 122 21.72 13.71 19.15
C ARG A 122 20.72 13.53 20.29
N GLY A 123 19.46 13.86 20.06
CA GLY A 123 18.38 13.73 21.04
C GLY A 123 17.35 12.69 20.61
N ASP A 124 16.54 12.24 21.56
CA ASP A 124 15.43 11.33 21.28
C ASP A 124 14.38 12.03 20.40
N ARG A 125 13.94 11.33 19.35
CA ARG A 125 12.99 11.83 18.37
C ARG A 125 11.75 10.94 18.30
N GLU A 126 10.65 11.56 17.87
CA GLU A 126 9.47 10.83 17.41
C GLU A 126 9.33 11.02 15.92
N VAL A 127 9.16 9.91 15.21
CA VAL A 127 9.03 9.89 13.76
C VAL A 127 7.65 9.39 13.37
N ARG A 128 7.06 10.04 12.35
CA ARG A 128 5.91 9.54 11.61
C ARG A 128 6.34 9.21 10.20
N LEU A 129 6.03 7.99 9.80
CA LEU A 129 6.32 7.47 8.49
C LEU A 129 5.04 7.46 7.66
N ARG A 130 5.06 8.12 6.51
CA ARG A 130 4.10 7.84 5.44
C ARG A 130 4.71 6.81 4.53
N TYR A 131 3.99 5.73 4.26
CA TYR A 131 4.52 4.60 3.52
C TYR A 131 3.46 3.94 2.64
N ARG A 132 3.94 3.13 1.70
CA ARG A 132 3.16 2.14 0.98
C ARG A 132 3.14 0.87 1.81
N LYS A 133 1.95 0.35 2.10
CA LYS A 133 1.74 -0.92 2.78
C LYS A 133 1.41 -2.04 1.81
N SER A 134 1.60 -3.27 2.26
CA SER A 134 1.03 -4.44 1.60
C SER A 134 -0.43 -4.64 2.02
N LEU A 135 -1.20 -5.31 1.17
CA LEU A 135 -2.53 -5.76 1.53
C LEU A 135 -2.47 -7.00 2.42
N ILE A 136 -3.54 -7.25 3.16
CA ILE A 136 -3.62 -8.42 4.04
C ILE A 136 -3.50 -9.72 3.25
N THR A 137 -2.71 -10.65 3.76
CA THR A 137 -2.64 -12.00 3.20
C THR A 137 -3.95 -12.74 3.47
N ILE A 138 -4.59 -13.23 2.41
CA ILE A 138 -5.78 -14.05 2.51
C ILE A 138 -5.35 -15.48 2.87
N THR A 139 -5.73 -15.95 4.05
CA THR A 139 -5.33 -17.27 4.58
C THR A 139 -6.48 -18.28 4.67
N SER A 140 -7.72 -17.79 4.64
CA SER A 140 -8.93 -18.59 4.78
C SER A 140 -10.16 -17.85 4.26
N GLU A 141 -11.28 -18.54 4.19
CA GLU A 141 -12.60 -18.00 3.88
C GLU A 141 -13.06 -16.89 4.85
N ASN A 142 -12.51 -16.89 6.07
CA ASN A 142 -12.80 -15.88 7.10
C ASN A 142 -11.88 -14.65 7.02
N SER A 143 -10.94 -14.61 6.06
CA SER A 143 -10.05 -13.47 5.87
C SER A 143 -10.86 -12.24 5.46
N ASN A 144 -10.66 -11.13 6.16
CA ASN A 144 -11.33 -9.88 5.84
C ASN A 144 -10.56 -9.12 4.76
N ILE A 145 -11.25 -8.77 3.69
CA ILE A 145 -10.74 -7.96 2.58
C ILE A 145 -11.28 -6.54 2.76
N SER A 146 -10.36 -5.60 2.92
CA SER A 146 -10.64 -4.19 3.25
C SER A 146 -10.70 -3.27 2.02
N VAL A 147 -10.39 -3.79 0.83
CA VAL A 147 -10.46 -3.01 -0.41
C VAL A 147 -11.91 -2.86 -0.84
N MET A 148 -12.43 -1.64 -0.79
CA MET A 148 -13.80 -1.33 -1.22
C MET A 148 -13.97 -1.61 -2.72
N LEU A 149 -15.17 -2.04 -3.12
CA LEU A 149 -15.54 -2.32 -4.52
C LEU A 149 -14.66 -3.36 -5.24
N SER A 150 -13.78 -4.07 -4.52
CA SER A 150 -12.91 -5.11 -5.10
C SER A 150 -13.64 -6.41 -5.42
N LYS A 151 -14.86 -6.62 -4.88
CA LYS A 151 -15.61 -7.87 -5.01
C LYS A 151 -15.75 -8.34 -6.46
N PRO A 152 -16.25 -7.53 -7.42
CA PRO A 152 -16.50 -8.01 -8.78
C PRO A 152 -15.20 -8.38 -9.51
N TYR A 153 -14.13 -7.61 -9.29
CA TYR A 153 -12.81 -7.94 -9.83
C TYR A 153 -12.31 -9.27 -9.25
N LEU A 154 -12.32 -9.39 -7.91
CA LEU A 154 -11.75 -10.55 -7.24
C LEU A 154 -12.55 -11.82 -7.55
N SER A 155 -13.89 -11.76 -7.62
CA SER A 155 -14.72 -12.92 -7.94
C SER A 155 -14.53 -13.36 -9.39
N ALA A 156 -14.62 -12.43 -10.36
CA ALA A 156 -14.39 -12.73 -11.76
C ALA A 156 -12.96 -13.25 -12.02
N LYS A 157 -11.93 -12.62 -11.43
CA LYS A 157 -10.54 -13.05 -11.62
C LYS A 157 -10.25 -14.40 -10.97
N THR A 158 -10.85 -14.67 -9.80
CA THR A 158 -10.74 -15.98 -9.13
C THR A 158 -11.37 -17.06 -9.98
N ALA A 159 -12.59 -16.83 -10.49
CA ALA A 159 -13.28 -17.76 -11.38
C ALA A 159 -12.52 -17.97 -12.70
N ALA A 160 -11.92 -16.92 -13.25
CA ALA A 160 -11.09 -17.01 -14.46
C ALA A 160 -9.85 -17.87 -14.24
N ASN A 161 -9.15 -17.68 -13.11
CA ASN A 161 -7.98 -18.47 -12.74
C ASN A 161 -8.37 -19.94 -12.49
N ALA A 162 -9.45 -20.19 -11.76
CA ALA A 162 -9.96 -21.55 -11.52
C ALA A 162 -10.37 -22.25 -12.82
N SER A 163 -11.06 -21.53 -13.71
CA SER A 163 -11.44 -22.04 -15.04
C SER A 163 -10.21 -22.37 -15.90
N ALA A 164 -9.18 -21.52 -15.90
CA ALA A 164 -7.97 -21.71 -16.68
C ALA A 164 -7.11 -22.86 -16.18
N PHE A 165 -6.85 -22.91 -14.88
CA PHE A 165 -5.83 -23.79 -14.30
C PHE A 165 -6.41 -25.05 -13.67
N GLY A 166 -7.60 -24.99 -13.07
CA GLY A 166 -8.21 -26.15 -12.45
C GLY A 166 -9.15 -26.91 -13.40
N ALA A 167 -9.96 -26.21 -14.20
CA ALA A 167 -10.84 -26.85 -15.18
C ALA A 167 -10.26 -26.97 -16.60
N SER A 168 -9.12 -26.32 -16.87
CA SER A 168 -8.52 -26.26 -18.22
C SER A 168 -9.46 -25.73 -19.31
N ASN A 169 -10.41 -24.86 -18.94
CA ASN A 169 -11.37 -24.24 -19.87
C ASN A 169 -10.91 -22.83 -20.25
N ALA A 170 -10.16 -22.74 -21.35
CA ALA A 170 -9.57 -21.50 -21.82
C ALA A 170 -10.61 -20.47 -22.27
N GLU A 171 -11.72 -20.90 -22.88
CA GLU A 171 -12.76 -20.00 -23.40
C GLU A 171 -13.51 -19.31 -22.25
N ARG A 172 -13.95 -20.08 -21.24
CA ARG A 172 -14.60 -19.51 -20.05
C ARG A 172 -13.65 -18.60 -19.29
N ALA A 173 -12.38 -19.00 -19.16
CA ALA A 173 -11.37 -18.19 -18.54
C ALA A 173 -11.13 -16.87 -19.28
N ALA A 174 -11.16 -16.84 -20.61
CA ALA A 174 -10.97 -15.62 -21.39
C ALA A 174 -12.11 -14.62 -21.15
N ILE A 175 -13.36 -15.09 -21.14
CA ILE A 175 -14.54 -14.25 -20.88
C ILE A 175 -14.46 -13.63 -19.47
N LEU A 176 -14.22 -14.45 -18.45
CA LEU A 176 -14.14 -13.99 -17.06
C LEU A 176 -12.93 -13.08 -16.81
N ASN A 177 -11.80 -13.32 -17.51
CA ASN A 177 -10.65 -12.42 -17.44
C ASN A 177 -10.93 -11.05 -18.05
N ALA A 178 -11.69 -10.99 -19.15
CA ALA A 178 -12.09 -9.71 -19.75
C ALA A 178 -12.97 -8.90 -18.79
N GLU A 179 -13.99 -9.53 -18.19
CA GLU A 179 -14.84 -8.91 -17.18
C GLU A 179 -14.02 -8.43 -15.96
N ALA A 180 -13.11 -9.26 -15.46
CA ALA A 180 -12.22 -8.86 -14.38
C ALA A 180 -11.39 -7.61 -14.76
N ASN A 181 -10.80 -7.55 -15.94
CA ASN A 181 -9.99 -6.41 -16.37
C ASN A 181 -10.82 -5.11 -16.46
N ASP A 182 -12.09 -5.20 -16.88
CA ASP A 182 -13.00 -4.07 -16.90
C ASP A 182 -13.28 -3.58 -15.47
N CYS A 183 -13.60 -4.48 -14.55
CA CYS A 183 -13.79 -4.16 -13.13
C CYS A 183 -12.53 -3.52 -12.50
N LEU A 184 -11.34 -4.05 -12.81
CA LEU A 184 -10.07 -3.50 -12.32
C LEU A 184 -9.85 -2.07 -12.82
N THR A 185 -10.14 -1.83 -14.10
CA THR A 185 -10.01 -0.52 -14.72
C THR A 185 -10.97 0.47 -14.08
N MET A 186 -12.21 0.08 -13.82
CA MET A 186 -13.18 0.92 -13.11
C MET A 186 -12.72 1.25 -11.69
N LEU A 187 -12.18 0.26 -10.96
CA LEU A 187 -11.68 0.41 -9.59
C LEU A 187 -10.49 1.37 -9.51
N ILE A 188 -9.53 1.24 -10.42
CA ILE A 188 -8.38 2.16 -10.50
C ILE A 188 -8.86 3.57 -10.87
N ASN A 189 -9.77 3.69 -11.83
CA ASN A 189 -10.28 4.98 -12.27
C ASN A 189 -11.09 5.70 -11.18
N SER A 190 -11.85 4.98 -10.34
CA SER A 190 -12.51 5.59 -9.20
C SER A 190 -11.51 6.19 -8.22
N GLU A 191 -10.40 5.48 -7.95
CA GLU A 191 -9.37 5.97 -7.04
C GLU A 191 -8.59 7.16 -7.62
N ILE A 192 -8.29 7.16 -8.91
CA ILE A 192 -7.66 8.31 -9.57
C ILE A 192 -8.56 9.55 -9.48
N ARG A 193 -9.87 9.40 -9.73
CA ARG A 193 -10.84 10.50 -9.62
C ARG A 193 -10.93 11.03 -8.19
N ASN A 194 -10.95 10.13 -7.20
CA ASN A 194 -10.92 10.50 -5.78
C ASN A 194 -9.67 11.34 -5.44
N GLN A 195 -8.51 10.99 -6.02
CA GLN A 195 -7.27 11.73 -5.82
C GLN A 195 -7.26 13.10 -6.52
N GLN A 196 -7.82 13.21 -7.73
CA GLN A 196 -7.91 14.48 -8.46
C GLN A 196 -8.75 15.53 -7.72
N GLY A 197 -9.72 15.11 -6.91
CA GLY A 197 -10.53 16.00 -6.08
C GLY A 197 -9.76 16.68 -4.93
N ILE A 198 -8.56 16.18 -4.59
CA ILE A 198 -7.76 16.71 -3.48
C ILE A 198 -7.08 18.02 -3.93
N LYS A 199 -7.61 19.16 -3.46
CA LYS A 199 -7.02 20.47 -3.71
C LYS A 199 -5.71 20.62 -2.95
N PHE A 200 -4.58 20.65 -3.67
CA PHE A 200 -3.30 21.06 -3.09
C PHE A 200 -3.19 22.59 -3.07
N ARG A 201 -2.99 23.18 -1.88
CA ARG A 201 -2.61 24.59 -1.77
C ARG A 201 -1.14 24.72 -2.17
N ARG A 202 -0.86 25.49 -3.23
CA ARG A 202 0.52 25.81 -3.63
C ARG A 202 1.23 26.49 -2.44
N ARG A 203 2.41 25.99 -2.07
CA ARG A 203 3.28 26.70 -1.12
C ARG A 203 3.65 28.04 -1.74
N ALA A 204 3.51 29.12 -0.96
CA ALA A 204 3.92 30.44 -1.39
C ALA A 204 5.41 30.40 -1.74
N TYR A 205 5.76 30.93 -2.91
CA TYR A 205 7.16 31.08 -3.31
C TYR A 205 7.81 32.07 -2.34
N GLY A 206 8.68 31.57 -1.45
CA GLY A 206 9.40 32.44 -0.51
C GLY A 206 10.32 33.36 -1.30
N SER A 207 10.05 34.67 -1.27
CA SER A 207 10.97 35.65 -1.84
C SER A 207 12.24 35.71 -0.98
N ARG A 208 13.33 35.09 -1.43
CA ARG A 208 14.66 35.51 -0.99
C ARG A 208 14.94 36.91 -1.55
N ARG A 209 14.75 37.94 -0.71
CA ARG A 209 15.36 39.28 -0.80
C ARG A 209 15.51 39.73 0.66
N ARG A 210 16.66 40.17 1.19
CA ARG A 210 17.84 40.78 0.60
C ARG A 210 19.00 40.54 1.58
N MET A 211 20.13 40.04 1.08
CA MET A 211 21.39 40.02 1.83
C MET A 211 21.81 41.48 2.03
N GLY A 212 21.66 42.00 3.24
CA GLY A 212 22.20 43.29 3.61
C GLY A 212 23.70 43.16 3.79
N ARG A 213 24.48 43.62 2.81
CA ARG A 213 25.84 44.11 3.07
C ARG A 213 25.69 45.47 3.76
N LEU A 214 26.28 45.61 4.94
CA LEU A 214 27.15 46.71 5.37
C LEU A 214 27.87 46.28 6.65
#